data_AF-A0A4Z2BWU5-F1
#
_entry.id   AF-A0A4Z2BWU5-F1
#
_cell.length_a   1.000
_cell.length_b   1.000
_cell.length_c   1.000
_cell.angle_alpha   90.00
_cell.angle_beta   90.00
_cell.angle_gamma   90.00
#
_symmetry.space_group_name_H-M   'P 1'
#
loop_
_entity.id
_entity.type
_entity.pdbx_description
1 polymer ?
#
loop_
_entity_poly.entity_id
_entity_poly.type
_entity_poly.pdbx_seq_one_letter_code
_entity_poly.pdbx_strand_id
1 'polypeptide(L)'
;MPSFPYSANSNCYFNLNEIKNFKSECPKDRVDTRMNLTVYMPPSFRECVQCRTFGTGEKKDTCEKDCSYFTLIKVKDRDKLPQPNDAAYPVMHCKERDANDCWFYYTYAVNNNTVKEVHVVDSLDCPAGPDIIPIVAGVVAGIVLIGLALLLIWKLLMIIHDRREFAKFEKEKMNAKWDTGENPIYKSAVTTVVNPKYEGKC
;
A
#
# COMPACT_ATOMS: atom_id res chain seq x y z
N MET A 1 13.98 -21.95 15.69
CA MET A 1 13.70 -23.40 15.80
C MET A 1 13.89 -24.00 14.41
N PRO A 2 14.65 -25.10 14.23
CA PRO A 2 14.90 -25.62 12.90
C PRO A 2 13.65 -26.32 12.37
N SER A 3 13.11 -25.85 11.26
CA SER A 3 12.01 -26.45 10.50
C SER A 3 12.57 -26.97 9.17
N PHE A 4 12.20 -28.18 8.77
CA PHE A 4 12.57 -28.72 7.46
C PHE A 4 11.38 -28.62 6.49
N PRO A 5 11.55 -28.05 5.29
CA PRO A 5 10.50 -28.03 4.29
C PRO A 5 10.27 -29.45 3.75
N TYR A 6 9.02 -29.92 3.82
CA TYR A 6 8.63 -31.27 3.33
C TYR A 6 8.49 -31.33 1.80
N SER A 7 8.16 -30.22 1.15
CA SER A 7 8.07 -30.12 -0.31
C SER A 7 8.55 -28.74 -0.77
N ALA A 8 9.23 -28.71 -1.92
CA ALA A 8 9.88 -27.52 -2.48
C ALA A 8 8.94 -26.31 -2.72
N ASN A 9 7.62 -26.50 -2.62
CA ASN A 9 6.60 -25.47 -2.85
C ASN A 9 5.54 -25.35 -1.73
N SER A 10 5.68 -26.06 -0.60
CA SER A 10 4.72 -25.98 0.51
C SER A 10 5.38 -25.51 1.80
N ASN A 11 4.80 -24.51 2.45
CA ASN A 11 5.21 -24.03 3.78
C ASN A 11 4.69 -24.95 4.90
N CYS A 12 4.90 -26.26 4.73
CA CYS A 12 4.58 -27.30 5.70
C CYS A 12 5.85 -27.75 6.41
N TYR A 13 5.78 -27.87 7.73
CA TYR A 13 6.90 -28.26 8.59
C TYR A 13 6.43 -29.13 9.75
N PHE A 14 7.31 -30.05 10.17
CA PHE A 14 7.17 -30.80 11.41
C PHE A 14 7.92 -30.11 12.54
N ASN A 15 7.44 -30.24 13.78
CA ASN A 15 8.24 -29.84 14.94
C ASN A 15 9.23 -30.96 15.30
N LEU A 16 10.53 -30.66 15.28
CA LEU A 16 11.58 -31.63 15.58
C LEU A 16 11.49 -32.23 17.00
N ASN A 17 10.87 -31.53 17.95
CA ASN A 17 10.70 -32.05 19.30
C ASN A 17 9.65 -33.19 19.35
N GLU A 18 8.63 -33.15 18.49
CA GLU A 18 7.65 -34.26 18.35
C GLU A 18 8.31 -35.52 17.80
N ILE A 19 9.18 -35.37 16.79
CA ILE A 19 9.89 -36.50 16.15
C ILE A 19 10.82 -37.20 17.14
N LYS A 20 11.45 -36.46 18.06
CA LYS A 20 12.34 -37.02 19.08
C LYS A 20 11.58 -37.82 20.14
N ASN A 21 10.42 -37.33 20.59
CA ASN A 21 9.59 -38.01 21.61
C ASN A 21 8.93 -39.28 21.04
N PHE A 22 8.47 -39.25 19.78
CA PHE A 22 7.86 -40.43 19.15
C PHE A 22 8.86 -41.57 18.93
N LYS A 23 10.13 -41.25 18.66
CA LYS A 23 11.20 -42.26 18.48
C LYS A 23 11.50 -43.04 19.76
N SER A 24 11.17 -42.51 20.94
CA SER A 24 11.32 -43.20 22.23
C SER A 24 10.18 -44.16 22.60
N GLU A 25 9.04 -44.11 21.91
CA GLU A 25 7.82 -44.85 22.29
C GLU A 25 7.48 -46.06 21.41
N CYS A 26 8.25 -46.38 20.36
CA CYS A 26 7.98 -47.54 19.51
C CYS A 26 8.37 -48.90 20.16
N PRO A 27 7.45 -49.88 20.23
CA PRO A 27 7.77 -51.29 20.54
C PRO A 27 8.65 -51.89 19.43
N LYS A 28 9.73 -52.59 19.83
CA LYS A 28 10.81 -53.07 18.94
C LYS A 28 10.48 -54.27 18.03
N ASP A 29 9.23 -54.72 17.94
CA ASP A 29 8.89 -56.00 17.28
C ASP A 29 8.13 -55.88 15.94
N ARG A 30 8.14 -54.69 15.32
CA ARG A 30 7.79 -54.53 13.90
C ARG A 30 8.77 -53.59 13.22
N VAL A 31 10.02 -54.05 13.15
CA VAL A 31 11.06 -53.38 12.36
C VAL A 31 10.77 -53.63 10.88
N ASP A 32 10.03 -52.74 10.24
CA ASP A 32 10.34 -52.40 8.85
C ASP A 32 11.47 -51.37 8.91
N THR A 33 12.67 -51.81 8.55
CA THR A 33 13.92 -51.04 8.54
C THR A 33 13.93 -49.90 7.50
N ARG A 34 12.76 -49.48 7.01
CA ARG A 34 12.51 -48.30 6.18
C ARG A 34 11.51 -47.34 6.83
N MET A 35 11.70 -47.01 8.11
CA MET A 35 10.97 -45.91 8.72
C MET A 35 11.53 -44.55 8.23
N ASN A 36 11.44 -44.33 6.92
CA ASN A 36 11.12 -43.03 6.39
C ASN A 36 9.71 -42.75 6.90
N LEU A 37 9.59 -41.99 7.99
CA LEU A 37 8.31 -41.45 8.44
C LEU A 37 7.86 -40.38 7.42
N THR A 38 7.68 -40.77 6.17
CA THR A 38 7.02 -39.95 5.17
C THR A 38 5.54 -40.04 5.49
N VAL A 39 5.10 -39.15 6.37
CA VAL A 39 3.71 -38.70 6.43
C VAL A 39 3.41 -38.15 5.03
N TYR A 40 3.00 -39.04 4.12
CA TYR A 40 2.84 -38.73 2.70
C TYR A 40 1.62 -37.86 2.52
N MET A 41 1.86 -36.56 2.38
CA MET A 41 0.84 -35.59 1.98
C MET A 41 0.80 -35.52 0.45
N PRO A 42 -0.35 -35.76 -0.18
CA PRO A 42 -0.47 -35.70 -1.63
C PRO A 42 -0.25 -34.26 -2.16
N PRO A 43 0.23 -34.10 -3.40
CA PRO A 43 0.61 -32.80 -3.95
C PRO A 43 -0.55 -31.79 -4.05
N SER A 44 -1.79 -32.26 -4.23
CA SER A 44 -2.99 -31.42 -4.28
C SER A 44 -3.77 -31.37 -2.96
N PHE A 45 -3.10 -31.61 -1.82
CA PHE A 45 -3.77 -31.63 -0.53
C PHE A 45 -4.31 -30.26 -0.12
N ARG A 46 -3.55 -29.20 -0.43
CA ARG A 46 -3.94 -27.81 -0.18
C ARG A 46 -5.31 -27.48 -0.78
N GLU A 47 -5.53 -27.83 -2.04
CA GLU A 47 -6.80 -27.60 -2.75
C GLU A 47 -7.96 -28.31 -2.05
N CYS A 48 -7.72 -29.52 -1.55
CA CYS A 48 -8.71 -30.28 -0.80
C CYS A 48 -9.07 -29.63 0.55
N VAL A 49 -8.09 -29.11 1.28
CA VAL A 49 -8.34 -28.38 2.53
C VAL A 49 -9.10 -27.09 2.25
N GLN A 50 -8.70 -26.36 1.22
CA GLN A 50 -9.32 -25.09 0.82
C GLN A 50 -10.77 -25.28 0.39
N CYS A 51 -11.05 -26.28 -0.47
CA CYS A 51 -12.40 -26.54 -0.95
C CYS A 51 -13.35 -27.04 0.16
N ARG A 52 -12.88 -27.90 1.07
CA ARG A 52 -13.72 -28.41 2.18
C ARG A 52 -13.93 -27.37 3.29
N THR A 53 -13.01 -26.43 3.46
CA THR A 53 -13.10 -25.41 4.51
C THR A 53 -13.88 -24.19 4.04
N PHE A 54 -13.44 -23.59 2.94
CA PHE A 54 -13.92 -22.30 2.45
C PHE A 54 -14.87 -22.43 1.26
N GLY A 55 -14.99 -23.62 0.65
CA GLY A 55 -15.77 -23.79 -0.57
C GLY A 55 -15.17 -23.06 -1.78
N THR A 56 -13.87 -22.75 -1.72
CA THR A 56 -13.10 -22.01 -2.73
C THR A 56 -11.96 -22.88 -3.27
N GLY A 57 -11.36 -22.47 -4.38
CA GLY A 57 -10.25 -23.17 -5.04
C GLY A 57 -10.64 -23.89 -6.32
N GLU A 58 -9.64 -24.43 -7.03
CA GLU A 58 -9.79 -25.01 -8.37
C GLU A 58 -10.59 -26.33 -8.37
N LYS A 59 -10.58 -27.07 -7.25
CA LYS A 59 -11.31 -28.35 -7.09
C LYS A 59 -12.69 -28.22 -6.45
N LYS A 60 -13.31 -27.04 -6.48
CA LYS A 60 -14.63 -26.82 -5.86
C LYS A 60 -15.68 -27.84 -6.34
N ASP A 61 -15.69 -28.16 -7.63
CA ASP A 61 -16.70 -29.02 -8.25
C ASP A 61 -16.49 -30.52 -7.98
N THR A 62 -15.24 -30.96 -7.77
CA THR A 62 -14.90 -32.36 -7.48
C THR A 62 -14.50 -32.60 -6.01
N CYS A 63 -14.60 -31.57 -5.17
CA CYS A 63 -14.13 -31.55 -3.79
C CYS A 63 -14.64 -32.74 -2.96
N GLU A 64 -15.94 -33.03 -3.00
CA GLU A 64 -16.52 -34.11 -2.19
C GLU A 64 -16.06 -35.51 -2.61
N LYS A 65 -15.81 -35.70 -3.92
CA LYS A 65 -15.38 -36.99 -4.47
C LYS A 65 -13.91 -37.23 -4.21
N ASP A 66 -13.07 -36.23 -4.48
CA ASP A 66 -11.61 -36.37 -4.44
C ASP A 66 -11.02 -36.18 -3.03
N CYS A 67 -11.71 -35.45 -2.14
CA CYS A 67 -11.16 -35.02 -0.84
C CYS A 67 -11.87 -35.68 0.37
N SER A 68 -12.54 -36.81 0.17
CA SER A 68 -13.27 -37.55 1.22
C SER A 68 -12.40 -38.50 2.06
N TYR A 69 -11.12 -38.69 1.71
CA TYR A 69 -10.22 -39.66 2.35
C TYR A 69 -9.65 -39.23 3.72
N PHE A 70 -10.03 -38.06 4.23
CA PHE A 70 -9.56 -37.51 5.51
C PHE A 70 -10.69 -36.81 6.25
N THR A 71 -10.54 -36.75 7.58
CA THR A 71 -11.47 -36.06 8.47
C THR A 71 -10.98 -34.62 8.67
N LEU A 72 -11.84 -33.65 8.36
CA LEU A 72 -11.57 -32.23 8.53
C LEU A 72 -12.29 -31.68 9.77
N ILE A 73 -11.54 -31.03 10.64
CA ILE A 73 -12.01 -30.43 11.88
C ILE A 73 -11.70 -28.94 11.82
N LYS A 74 -12.73 -28.10 11.87
CA LYS A 74 -12.58 -26.65 11.88
C LYS A 74 -12.34 -26.15 13.30
N VAL A 75 -11.32 -25.34 13.48
CA VAL A 75 -11.01 -24.65 14.74
C VAL A 75 -11.16 -23.15 14.55
N LYS A 76 -11.65 -22.44 15.58
CA LYS A 76 -11.87 -20.99 15.50
C LYS A 76 -10.57 -20.19 15.47
N ASP A 77 -9.59 -20.66 16.24
CA ASP A 77 -8.35 -19.95 16.55
C ASP A 77 -7.13 -20.83 16.30
N ARG A 78 -6.01 -20.20 15.93
CA ARG A 78 -4.74 -20.90 15.70
C ARG A 78 -4.23 -21.61 16.95
N ASP A 79 -4.48 -21.06 18.13
CA ASP A 79 -4.00 -21.62 19.41
C ASP A 79 -4.74 -22.91 19.81
N LYS A 80 -5.86 -23.21 19.13
CA LYS A 80 -6.62 -24.47 19.29
C LYS A 80 -6.18 -25.55 18.30
N LEU A 81 -5.21 -25.26 17.44
CA LEU A 81 -4.58 -26.31 16.64
C LEU A 81 -3.82 -27.26 17.59
N PRO A 82 -3.79 -28.57 17.29
CA PRO A 82 -3.01 -29.53 18.07
C PRO A 82 -1.57 -29.04 18.19
N GLN A 83 -1.13 -28.82 19.43
CA GLN A 83 0.22 -28.39 19.71
C GLN A 83 1.15 -29.60 19.86
N PRO A 84 2.48 -29.39 19.66
CA PRO A 84 3.50 -30.44 19.75
C PRO A 84 3.49 -31.30 21.02
N ASN A 85 2.98 -30.76 22.13
CA ASN A 85 2.94 -31.46 23.42
C ASN A 85 1.59 -32.10 23.74
N ASP A 86 0.54 -31.75 22.99
CA ASP A 86 -0.83 -32.18 23.27
C ASP A 86 -1.26 -33.37 22.40
N ALA A 87 -0.55 -33.62 21.29
CA ALA A 87 -0.82 -34.72 20.38
C ALA A 87 0.04 -35.95 20.72
N ALA A 88 -0.59 -37.12 20.79
CA ALA A 88 0.09 -38.41 21.01
C ALA A 88 0.82 -38.94 19.76
N TYR A 89 0.87 -38.15 18.68
CA TYR A 89 1.40 -38.51 17.37
C TYR A 89 2.02 -37.27 16.71
N PRO A 90 2.96 -37.44 15.75
CA PRO A 90 3.61 -36.31 15.09
C PRO A 90 2.63 -35.51 14.24
N VAL A 91 2.53 -34.20 14.49
CA VAL A 91 1.64 -33.28 13.76
C VAL A 91 2.45 -32.44 12.78
N MET A 92 2.00 -32.38 11.52
CA MET A 92 2.56 -31.46 10.53
C MET A 92 1.81 -30.15 10.58
N HIS A 93 2.51 -29.02 10.68
CA HIS A 93 1.91 -27.68 10.59
C HIS A 93 2.15 -27.10 9.20
N CYS A 94 1.10 -26.56 8.60
CA CYS A 94 1.15 -25.96 7.27
C CYS A 94 0.61 -24.52 7.31
N LYS A 95 1.31 -23.62 6.61
CA LYS A 95 0.93 -22.20 6.45
C LYS A 95 0.85 -21.84 4.97
N GLU A 96 -0.35 -21.84 4.41
CA GLU A 96 -0.54 -21.58 2.98
C GLU A 96 -1.31 -20.30 2.70
N ARG A 97 -1.29 -19.85 1.44
CA ARG A 97 -2.02 -18.68 0.98
C ARG A 97 -3.22 -19.05 0.12
N ASP A 98 -4.32 -18.36 0.31
CA ASP A 98 -5.51 -18.44 -0.53
C ASP A 98 -5.34 -17.58 -1.82
N ALA A 99 -6.27 -17.69 -2.76
CA ALA A 99 -6.35 -16.85 -3.97
C ALA A 99 -6.43 -15.34 -3.66
N ASN A 100 -6.89 -14.97 -2.46
CA ASN A 100 -6.98 -13.58 -1.99
C ASN A 100 -5.71 -13.08 -1.26
N ASP A 101 -4.58 -13.79 -1.38
CA ASP A 101 -3.32 -13.53 -0.66
C ASP A 101 -3.45 -13.54 0.89
N CYS A 102 -4.53 -14.14 1.40
CA CYS A 102 -4.73 -14.37 2.83
C CYS A 102 -4.02 -15.65 3.29
N TRP A 103 -3.48 -15.64 4.49
CA TRP A 103 -2.87 -16.82 5.10
C TRP A 103 -3.92 -17.70 5.77
N PHE A 104 -3.84 -19.01 5.56
CA PHE A 104 -4.59 -19.99 6.33
C PHE A 104 -3.64 -21.03 6.91
N TYR A 105 -3.99 -21.48 8.11
CA TYR A 105 -3.21 -22.42 8.90
C TYR A 105 -3.97 -23.72 9.04
N TYR A 106 -3.28 -24.82 8.82
CA TYR A 106 -3.85 -26.13 9.06
C TYR A 106 -2.78 -27.11 9.55
N THR A 107 -3.22 -28.16 10.22
CA THR A 107 -2.38 -29.27 10.61
C THR A 107 -2.81 -30.56 9.94
N TYR A 108 -1.85 -31.44 9.70
CA TYR A 108 -2.09 -32.78 9.18
C TYR A 108 -1.46 -33.80 10.10
N ALA A 109 -2.24 -34.79 10.50
CA ALA A 109 -1.75 -35.88 11.32
C ALA A 109 -2.42 -37.21 10.98
N VAL A 110 -1.76 -38.29 11.39
CA VAL A 110 -2.26 -39.66 11.23
C VAL A 110 -2.32 -40.30 12.61
N ASN A 111 -3.54 -40.63 13.03
CA ASN A 111 -3.76 -41.27 14.34
C ASN A 111 -3.25 -42.71 14.34
N ASN A 112 -3.11 -43.29 15.54
CA ASN A 112 -2.74 -44.70 15.74
C ASN A 112 -3.66 -45.69 14.98
N ASN A 113 -4.92 -45.30 14.77
CA ASN A 113 -5.91 -46.07 14.01
C ASN A 113 -5.78 -45.88 12.48
N THR A 114 -4.70 -45.30 11.97
CA THR A 114 -4.44 -44.98 10.55
C THR A 114 -5.42 -43.99 9.90
N VAL A 115 -6.22 -43.30 10.72
CA VAL A 115 -7.15 -42.25 10.29
C VAL A 115 -6.37 -40.95 10.09
N LYS A 116 -6.60 -40.29 8.95
CA LYS A 116 -6.00 -38.98 8.61
C LYS A 116 -6.88 -37.86 9.18
N GLU A 117 -6.34 -37.09 10.10
CA GLU A 117 -7.02 -35.96 10.72
C GLU A 117 -6.38 -34.64 10.32
N VAL A 118 -7.24 -33.67 10.01
CA VAL A 118 -6.84 -32.33 9.56
C VAL A 118 -7.54 -31.32 10.43
N HIS A 119 -6.78 -30.47 11.10
CA HIS A 119 -7.35 -29.31 11.78
C HIS A 119 -7.07 -28.07 10.97
N VAL A 120 -8.10 -27.30 10.65
CA VAL A 120 -7.98 -26.08 9.85
C VAL A 120 -8.56 -24.90 10.63
N VAL A 121 -7.86 -23.78 10.60
CA VAL A 121 -8.37 -22.54 11.20
C VAL A 121 -9.43 -21.96 10.25
N ASP A 122 -10.64 -21.76 10.78
CA ASP A 122 -11.80 -21.24 10.02
C ASP A 122 -11.63 -19.75 9.67
N SER A 123 -10.80 -19.02 10.43
CA SER A 123 -10.44 -17.63 10.16
C SER A 123 -9.20 -17.52 9.25
N LEU A 124 -9.33 -16.69 8.20
CA LEU A 124 -8.24 -16.32 7.31
C LEU A 124 -7.47 -15.13 7.89
N ASP A 125 -6.14 -15.23 7.93
CA ASP A 125 -5.24 -14.16 8.36
C ASP A 125 -4.81 -13.36 7.11
N CYS A 126 -5.66 -12.41 6.72
CA CYS A 126 -5.40 -11.54 5.58
C CYS A 126 -4.54 -10.34 6.01
N PRO A 127 -3.43 -10.02 5.31
CA PRO A 127 -2.72 -8.79 5.58
C PRO A 127 -3.65 -7.59 5.32
N ALA A 128 -3.70 -6.65 6.27
CA ALA A 128 -4.39 -5.38 6.05
C ALA A 128 -3.75 -4.69 4.84
N GLY A 129 -4.56 -4.36 3.83
CA GLY A 129 -4.07 -3.59 2.69
C GLY A 129 -3.46 -2.26 3.16
N PRO A 130 -2.52 -1.69 2.40
CA PRO A 130 -1.93 -0.41 2.77
C PRO A 130 -3.03 0.65 2.91
N ASP A 131 -3.00 1.42 3.99
CA ASP A 131 -3.94 2.52 4.20
C ASP A 131 -3.79 3.54 3.06
N ILE A 132 -4.85 3.70 2.27
CA ILE A 132 -4.87 4.56 1.07
C ILE A 132 -4.90 6.04 1.46
N ILE A 133 -5.49 6.35 2.63
CA ILE A 133 -5.71 7.70 3.15
C ILE A 133 -4.42 8.55 3.22
N PRO A 134 -3.31 8.11 3.85
CA PRO A 134 -2.08 8.90 3.93
C PRO A 134 -1.45 9.18 2.57
N ILE A 135 -1.54 8.24 1.63
CA ILE A 135 -1.01 8.40 0.27
C ILE A 135 -1.74 9.55 -0.44
N VAL A 136 -3.07 9.53 -0.39
CA VAL A 136 -3.90 10.57 -1.00
C VAL A 136 -3.67 11.92 -0.33
N ALA A 137 -3.62 11.97 1.00
CA ALA A 137 -3.35 13.20 1.75
C ALA A 137 -1.99 13.81 1.40
N GLY A 138 -0.95 12.99 1.29
CA GLY A 138 0.40 13.43 0.91
C GLY A 138 0.46 14.02 -0.50
N VAL A 139 -0.19 13.38 -1.47
CA VAL A 139 -0.23 13.87 -2.86
C VAL A 139 -0.95 15.21 -2.96
N VAL A 140 -2.11 15.36 -2.31
CA VAL A 140 -2.89 16.60 -2.32
C VAL A 140 -2.09 17.74 -1.68
N ALA A 141 -1.48 17.51 -0.51
CA ALA A 141 -0.64 18.50 0.16
C ALA A 141 0.56 18.92 -0.72
N GLY A 142 1.20 17.96 -1.40
CA GLY A 142 2.31 18.22 -2.32
C GLY A 142 1.90 19.13 -3.49
N ILE A 143 0.79 18.84 -4.16
CA ILE A 143 0.29 19.64 -5.28
C ILE A 143 -0.05 21.07 -4.83
N VAL A 144 -0.70 21.23 -3.68
CA VAL A 144 -1.05 22.55 -3.13
C VAL A 144 0.20 23.37 -2.82
N LEU A 145 1.21 22.76 -2.19
CA LEU A 145 2.47 23.43 -1.87
C LEU A 145 3.26 23.86 -3.14
N ILE A 146 3.34 22.97 -4.13
CA ILE A 146 3.99 23.28 -5.41
C ILE A 146 3.23 24.41 -6.13
N GLY A 147 1.89 24.35 -6.16
CA GLY A 147 1.05 25.39 -6.74
C GLY A 147 1.27 26.75 -6.07
N LEU A 148 1.31 26.80 -4.74
CA LEU A 148 1.62 28.02 -3.99
C LEU A 148 3.02 28.56 -4.32
N ALA A 149 4.03 27.70 -4.37
CA ALA A 149 5.39 28.13 -4.71
C ALA A 149 5.48 28.74 -6.11
N LEU A 150 4.85 28.11 -7.11
CA LEU A 150 4.81 28.63 -8.48
C LEU A 150 4.04 29.96 -8.56
N LEU A 151 2.91 30.09 -7.86
CA LEU A 151 2.15 31.34 -7.79
C LEU A 151 2.97 32.46 -7.14
N LEU A 152 3.69 32.18 -6.07
CA LEU A 152 4.56 33.17 -5.41
C LEU A 152 5.69 33.61 -6.34
N ILE A 153 6.37 32.68 -7.01
CA ILE A 153 7.43 33.02 -7.97
C ILE A 153 6.88 33.86 -9.12
N TRP A 154 5.76 33.44 -9.72
CA TRP A 154 5.13 34.17 -10.82
C TRP A 154 4.70 35.58 -10.40
N LYS A 155 4.07 35.70 -9.22
CA LYS A 155 3.69 37.00 -8.63
C LYS A 155 4.90 37.91 -8.46
N LEU A 156 6.02 37.38 -7.96
CA LEU A 156 7.24 38.13 -7.71
C LEU A 156 7.90 38.59 -9.02
N LEU A 157 7.94 37.71 -10.03
CA LEU A 157 8.42 38.04 -11.38
C LEU A 157 7.54 39.12 -12.05
N MET A 158 6.22 39.01 -11.95
CA MET A 158 5.28 40.01 -12.47
C MET A 158 5.48 41.38 -11.82
N ILE A 159 5.61 41.44 -10.49
CA ILE A 159 5.85 42.70 -9.77
C ILE A 159 7.16 43.35 -10.19
N ILE A 160 8.23 42.58 -10.37
CA ILE A 160 9.53 43.13 -10.80
C ILE A 160 9.44 43.70 -12.21
N HIS A 161 8.75 43.00 -13.13
CA HIS A 161 8.60 43.46 -14.50
C HIS A 161 7.84 44.79 -14.56
N ASP A 162 6.70 44.85 -13.86
CA ASP A 162 5.85 46.04 -13.76
C ASP A 162 6.60 47.23 -13.16
N ARG A 163 7.36 47.03 -12.07
CA ARG A 163 8.19 48.09 -11.47
C ARG A 163 9.34 48.55 -12.38
N ARG A 164 9.92 47.65 -13.18
CA ARG A 164 10.99 48.00 -14.12
C ARG A 164 10.48 48.89 -15.25
N GLU A 165 9.32 48.56 -15.79
CA GLU A 165 8.70 49.36 -16.85
C GLU A 165 8.26 50.72 -16.32
N PHE A 166 7.67 50.78 -15.13
CA PHE A 166 7.28 52.04 -14.50
C PHE A 166 8.48 52.99 -14.29
N ALA A 167 9.60 52.47 -13.77
CA ALA A 167 10.81 53.27 -13.57
C ALA A 167 11.41 53.79 -14.90
N LYS A 168 11.26 53.01 -15.99
CA LYS A 168 11.69 53.42 -17.33
C LYS A 168 10.81 54.55 -17.87
N PHE A 169 9.49 54.44 -17.70
CA PHE A 169 8.53 55.48 -18.08
C PHE A 169 8.75 56.80 -17.33
N GLU A 170 8.96 56.77 -16.01
CA GLU A 170 9.25 57.99 -15.25
C GLU A 170 10.54 58.67 -15.70
N LYS A 171 11.58 57.90 -16.01
CA LYS A 171 12.85 58.43 -16.51
C LYS A 171 12.68 59.06 -17.90
N GLU A 172 11.91 58.45 -18.78
CA GLU A 172 11.59 59.02 -20.09
C GLU A 172 10.72 60.29 -19.97
N LYS A 173 9.76 60.32 -19.04
CA LYS A 173 8.92 61.51 -18.78
C LYS A 173 9.71 62.69 -18.20
N MET A 174 10.69 62.44 -17.34
CA MET A 174 11.56 63.48 -16.77
C MET A 174 12.57 64.03 -17.78
N ASN A 175 12.99 63.19 -18.74
CA ASN A 175 13.87 63.60 -19.83
C ASN A 175 13.12 64.29 -20.98
N ALA A 176 11.83 63.99 -21.16
CA ALA A 176 10.91 64.78 -21.97
C ALA A 176 10.46 66.06 -21.24
N LYS A 177 11.41 66.81 -20.69
CA LYS A 177 11.19 68.22 -20.38
C LYS A 177 11.11 68.95 -21.72
N TRP A 178 9.91 69.36 -22.11
CA TRP A 178 9.70 70.29 -23.21
C TRP A 178 10.50 71.56 -22.93
N ASP A 179 11.33 71.97 -23.90
CA ASP A 179 12.11 73.18 -23.82
C ASP A 179 11.14 74.38 -23.81
N THR A 180 10.84 74.93 -22.63
CA THR A 180 10.10 76.19 -22.45
C THR A 180 10.97 77.42 -22.80
N GLY A 181 11.85 77.29 -23.79
CA GLY A 181 12.42 78.45 -24.47
C GLY A 181 11.34 79.05 -25.36
N GLU A 182 10.89 80.26 -25.04
CA GLU A 182 9.91 81.00 -25.86
C GLU A 182 10.32 80.95 -27.33
N ASN A 183 9.46 80.38 -28.18
CA ASN A 183 9.69 80.29 -29.60
C ASN A 183 9.79 81.71 -30.18
N PRO A 184 10.90 82.11 -30.84
CA PRO A 184 11.10 83.46 -31.36
C PRO A 184 10.11 83.88 -32.46
N ILE A 185 9.25 82.96 -32.94
CA ILE A 185 8.17 83.24 -33.91
C ILE A 185 6.81 83.50 -33.24
N TYR A 186 6.63 83.24 -31.95
CA TYR A 186 5.35 83.42 -31.29
C TYR A 186 5.06 84.92 -31.01
N LYS A 187 4.08 85.48 -31.72
CA LYS A 187 3.49 86.78 -31.39
C LYS A 187 2.18 86.55 -30.64
N SER A 188 2.05 87.12 -29.44
CA SER A 188 0.78 87.12 -28.71
C SER A 188 -0.29 87.90 -29.48
N ALA A 189 -1.44 87.27 -29.71
CA ALA A 189 -2.59 87.87 -30.41
C ALA A 189 -3.44 88.75 -29.49
N VAL A 190 -2.82 89.47 -28.56
CA VAL A 190 -3.53 90.37 -27.63
C VAL A 190 -3.18 91.80 -28.01
N THR A 191 -4.12 92.49 -28.65
CA THR A 191 -4.02 93.93 -28.90
C THR A 191 -4.70 94.67 -27.76
N THR A 192 -3.91 95.33 -26.90
CA THR A 192 -4.42 96.22 -25.87
C THR A 192 -4.84 97.53 -26.54
N VAL A 193 -6.13 97.66 -26.84
CA VAL A 193 -6.71 98.89 -27.38
C VAL A 193 -6.95 99.86 -26.24
N VAL A 194 -6.14 100.91 -26.14
CA VAL A 194 -6.36 102.00 -25.17
C VAL A 194 -7.54 102.83 -25.68
N ASN A 195 -8.61 102.91 -24.87
CA ASN A 195 -9.78 103.71 -25.21
C ASN A 195 -9.50 105.21 -24.95
N PRO A 196 -9.41 106.06 -25.98
CA PRO A 196 -9.10 107.48 -25.82
C PRO A 196 -10.23 108.31 -25.18
N LYS A 197 -11.37 107.70 -24.82
CA LYS A 197 -12.54 108.42 -24.31
C LYS A 197 -12.62 108.59 -22.79
N TYR A 198 -11.61 108.14 -22.04
CA TYR A 198 -11.55 108.34 -20.58
C TYR A 198 -10.69 109.56 -20.20
N GLU A 199 -11.04 110.73 -20.73
CA GLU A 199 -10.80 112.01 -20.05
C GLU A 199 -12.12 112.42 -19.40
N GLY A 200 -12.36 111.97 -18.17
CA GLY A 200 -13.60 112.25 -17.45
C GLY A 200 -13.35 112.34 -15.95
N LYS A 201 -13.10 113.56 -15.50
CA LYS A 201 -12.92 114.00 -14.10
C LYS A 201 -14.07 113.52 -13.19
N CYS A 202 -13.70 113.04 -12.00
CA CYS A 202 -14.15 113.52 -10.69
C CYS A 202 -13.10 113.09 -9.67
#